data_AF-A0A357NB96-F1
#
_entry.id   AF-A0A357NB96-F1
#
_cell.length_a   1.000
_cell.length_b   1.000
_cell.length_c   1.000
_cell.angle_alpha   90.00
_cell.angle_beta   90.00
_cell.angle_gamma   90.00
#
_symmetry.space_group_name_H-M   'P 1'
#
loop_
_entity.id
_entity.type
_entity.pdbx_description
1 polymer ?
#
loop_
_entity_poly.entity_id
_entity_poly.type
_entity_poly.pdbx_seq_one_letter_code
_entity_poly.pdbx_strand_id
1 'polypeptide(L)' 'MNFLTVPERTLLLEYLEAADVQCRFLAHCLENIHDPSFQTLCKVQKAQTEKTMTSFSQFLKDADADWEGGQIYGTRNFPM' A
#
# COMPACT_ATOMS: atom_id res chain seq x y z
N MET A 1 -3.34 -19.15 1.47
CA MET A 1 -3.00 -18.48 2.73
C MET A 1 -1.89 -17.49 2.45
N ASN A 2 -2.25 -16.21 2.26
CA ASN A 2 -1.27 -15.14 2.10
C ASN A 2 -1.14 -14.42 3.45
N PHE A 3 -0.42 -15.03 4.39
CA PHE A 3 -0.12 -14.36 5.65
C PHE A 3 1.09 -13.45 5.47
N LEU A 4 0.92 -12.18 5.82
CA LEU A 4 2.04 -11.26 5.95
C LEU A 4 2.70 -11.44 7.31
N THR A 5 4.01 -11.56 7.32
CA THR A 5 4.79 -11.40 8.56
C THR A 5 4.68 -9.96 9.05
N VAL A 6 4.92 -9.74 10.35
CA VAL A 6 4.90 -8.37 10.94
C VAL A 6 5.83 -7.41 10.17
N PRO A 7 7.08 -7.77 9.80
CA PRO A 7 7.94 -6.90 9.00
C PRO A 7 7.38 -6.58 7.61
N GLU A 8 6.81 -7.56 6.90
CA GLU A 8 6.21 -7.34 5.57
C GLU A 8 5.00 -6.41 5.65
N ARG A 9 4.19 -6.55 6.70
CA ARG A 9 3.05 -5.67 6.97
C ARG A 9 3.50 -4.23 7.26
N THR A 10 4.52 -4.05 8.10
CA THR A 10 5.09 -2.74 8.41
C THR A 10 5.62 -2.06 7.15
N LEU A 11 6.41 -2.77 6.33
CA LEU A 11 6.94 -2.26 5.06
C LEU A 11 5.82 -1.87 4.09
N LEU A 12 4.73 -2.66 4.02
CA LEU A 12 3.60 -2.37 3.16
C LEU A 12 2.85 -1.10 3.60
N LEU A 13 2.68 -0.91 4.90
CA LEU A 13 2.06 0.30 5.46
C LEU A 13 2.93 1.54 5.20
N GLU A 14 4.24 1.44 5.43
CA GLU A 14 5.19 2.53 5.13
C GLU A 14 5.17 2.90 3.63
N TYR A 15 5.09 1.90 2.75
CA TYR A 15 4.94 2.15 1.32
C TYR A 15 3.64 2.88 0.99
N LEU A 16 2.51 2.47 1.58
CA LEU A 16 1.21 3.11 1.34
C LEU A 16 1.22 4.58 1.82
N GLU A 17 1.84 4.89 2.95
CA GLU A 17 2.02 6.26 3.42
C GLU A 17 2.90 7.09 2.45
N ALA A 18 4.03 6.53 2.01
CA ALA A 18 4.91 7.21 1.05
C ALA A 18 4.22 7.45 -0.30
N ALA A 19 3.45 6.48 -0.79
CA ALA A 19 2.71 6.57 -2.04
C ALA A 19 1.60 7.65 -1.96
N ASP A 20 0.94 7.79 -0.81
CA ASP A 20 -0.04 8.85 -0.59
C ASP A 20 0.60 10.25 -0.63
N VAL A 21 1.74 10.43 0.03
CA VAL A 21 2.53 11.67 -0.04
C VAL A 21 2.93 11.98 -1.49
N GLN A 22 3.35 10.97 -2.26
CA GLN A 22 3.70 11.13 -3.67
C GLN A 22 2.50 11.56 -4.51
N CYS A 23 1.32 10.99 -4.29
CA CYS A 23 0.09 11.39 -4.97
C CYS A 23 -0.27 12.86 -4.70
N ARG A 24 -0.15 13.32 -3.45
CA ARG A 24 -0.37 14.73 -3.08
C ARG A 24 0.65 15.66 -3.73
N PHE A 25 1.93 15.26 -3.76
CA PHE A 25 2.98 16.01 -4.45
C PHE A 25 2.68 16.15 -5.95
N LEU A 26 2.32 15.05 -6.61
CA LEU A 26 1.98 15.05 -8.04
C LEU A 26 0.74 15.89 -8.34
N ALA A 27 -0.27 15.87 -7.46
CA ALA A 27 -1.43 16.75 -7.58
C ALA A 27 -1.02 18.22 -7.48
N HIS A 28 -0.19 18.57 -6.51
CA HIS A 28 0.34 19.93 -6.37
C HIS A 28 1.15 20.37 -7.60
N CYS A 29 2.00 19.50 -8.13
CA CYS A 29 2.73 19.75 -9.37
C CYS A 29 1.80 20.01 -10.57
N LEU A 30 0.70 19.26 -10.70
CA LEU A 30 -0.28 19.43 -11.78
C LEU A 30 -1.03 20.76 -11.69
N GLU A 31 -1.27 21.27 -10.48
CA GLU A 31 -1.93 22.54 -10.24
C GLU A 31 -1.01 23.74 -10.54
N ASN A 32 0.29 23.62 -10.23
CA ASN A 32 1.21 24.75 -10.22
C ASN A 32 2.14 24.80 -11.44
N ILE A 33 2.32 23.71 -12.17
CA ILE A 33 3.21 23.64 -13.34
C ILE A 33 2.37 23.41 -14.60
N HIS A 34 2.50 24.31 -15.57
CA HIS A 34 1.70 24.32 -16.80
C HIS A 34 2.44 23.82 -18.05
N ASP A 35 3.58 23.14 -17.86
CA ASP A 35 4.27 22.46 -18.96
C ASP A 35 3.49 21.19 -19.37
N PRO A 36 3.00 21.08 -20.64
CA PRO A 36 2.12 19.98 -21.05
C PRO A 36 2.79 18.59 -20.99
N SER A 37 4.09 18.51 -21.27
CA SER A 37 4.85 17.25 -21.22
C SER A 37 5.03 16.78 -19.79
N PHE A 38 5.40 17.69 -18.89
CA PHE A 38 5.49 17.45 -17.46
C PHE A 38 4.14 17.06 -16.86
N GLN A 39 3.06 17.78 -17.20
CA GLN A 39 1.72 17.44 -16.73
C GLN A 39 1.29 16.04 -17.18
N THR A 40 1.63 15.64 -18.40
CA THR A 40 1.35 14.28 -18.90
C THR A 40 2.10 13.24 -18.07
N LEU A 41 3.39 13.46 -17.80
CA LEU A 41 4.18 12.55 -16.95
C LEU A 41 3.62 12.48 -15.53
N CYS A 42 3.27 13.61 -14.92
CA CYS A 42 2.67 13.65 -13.59
C CYS A 42 1.32 12.91 -13.53
N LYS A 43 0.47 13.05 -14.56
CA LYS A 43 -0.80 12.31 -14.66
C LYS A 43 -0.57 10.80 -14.73
N VAL A 44 0.36 10.35 -15.59
CA VAL A 44 0.69 8.93 -15.73
C VAL A 44 1.24 8.38 -14.42
N GLN A 45 2.19 9.08 -13.79
CA GLN A 45 2.79 8.65 -12.54
C GLN A 45 1.75 8.60 -11.41
N LYS A 46 0.89 9.62 -11.30
CA LYS A 46 -0.17 9.66 -10.28
C LYS A 46 -1.15 8.50 -10.44
N ALA A 47 -1.61 8.25 -11.66
CA ALA A 47 -2.52 7.14 -11.95
C ALA A 47 -1.89 5.78 -11.63
N GLN A 48 -0.59 5.60 -11.93
CA GLN A 48 0.13 4.38 -11.60
C GLN A 48 0.27 4.20 -10.08
N THR A 49 0.65 5.25 -9.34
CA THR A 49 0.76 5.21 -7.88
C THR A 49 -0.60 4.90 -7.23
N GLU A 50 -1.67 5.57 -7.65
CA GLU A 50 -3.04 5.31 -7.13
C GLU A 50 -3.50 3.87 -7.39
N LYS A 51 -3.20 3.32 -8.57
CA LYS A 51 -3.48 1.93 -8.91
C LYS A 51 -2.72 0.98 -7.98
N THR A 52 -1.42 1.18 -7.79
CA THR A 52 -0.60 0.34 -6.91
C THR A 52 -1.06 0.44 -5.45
N MET A 53 -1.38 1.65 -4.97
CA MET A 53 -1.95 1.86 -3.63
C MET A 53 -3.25 1.08 -3.44
N THR A 54 -4.14 1.11 -4.43
CA THR A 54 -5.41 0.37 -4.39
C THR A 54 -5.16 -1.13 -4.30
N SER A 55 -4.28 -1.67 -5.15
CA SER A 55 -3.93 -3.09 -5.15
C SER A 55 -3.31 -3.55 -3.83
N PHE A 56 -2.37 -2.78 -3.28
CA PHE A 56 -1.73 -3.11 -2.00
C PHE A 56 -2.64 -2.92 -0.79
N SER A 57 -3.52 -1.92 -0.83
CA SER A 57 -4.55 -1.77 0.22
C SER A 57 -5.53 -2.93 0.21
N GLN A 58 -5.91 -3.44 -0.96
CA GLN A 58 -6.76 -4.62 -1.07
C GLN A 58 -6.03 -5.87 -0.56
N PHE A 59 -4.77 -6.06 -0.96
CA PHE A 59 -3.95 -7.16 -0.50
C PHE A 59 -3.79 -7.17 1.03
N LEU A 60 -3.58 -6.01 1.65
CA LEU A 60 -3.52 -5.87 3.10
C LEU A 60 -4.85 -6.25 3.76
N LYS A 61 -5.99 -5.80 3.21
CA LYS A 61 -7.33 -6.16 3.71
C LYS A 61 -7.60 -7.66 3.60
N ASP A 62 -7.22 -8.28 2.50
CA ASP A 62 -7.39 -9.72 2.29
C ASP A 62 -6.54 -10.52 3.28
N ALA A 63 -5.29 -10.09 3.51
CA ALA A 63 -4.40 -10.69 4.52
C ALA A 63 -4.93 -10.52 5.95
N ASP A 64 -5.59 -9.40 6.26
CA ASP A 64 -6.19 -9.13 7.57
C ASP A 64 -7.51 -9.89 7.78
N ALA A 65 -8.33 -10.05 6.73
CA ALA A 65 -9.54 -10.87 6.80
C ALA A 65 -9.23 -12.35 7.05
N ASP A 66 -8.15 -12.85 6.45
CA ASP A 66 -7.63 -14.20 6.71
C ASP A 66 -7.09 -14.37 8.14
N TRP A 67 -6.69 -13.27 8.80
CA TRP A 67 -6.27 -13.26 10.21
C TRP A 67 -7.47 -13.32 11.18
N GLU A 68 -8.56 -12.61 10.91
CA GLU A 68 -9.76 -12.63 11.77
C GLU A 68 -10.65 -13.87 11.56
N GLY A 69 -10.60 -14.49 10.36
CA GLY A 69 -11.30 -15.74 10.06
C GLY A 69 -10.55 -17.02 10.45
N GLY A 70 -9.28 -16.91 10.85
CA GLY A 70 -8.39 -18.02 11.21
C GLY A 70 -8.38 -18.31 12.71
N GLN A 71 -8.97 -19.44 13.09
CA GLN A 71 -8.84 -20.04 14.42
C GLN A 71 -7.43 -19.91 15.01
N ILE A 72 -7.42 -19.60 16.31
CA ILE A 72 -6.42 -19.92 17.33
C ILE A 72 -5.66 -21.22 16.99
N TYR A 73 -4.53 -21.14 16.28
CA TYR A 73 -3.50 -22.18 16.26
C TYR A 73 -2.21 -21.60 16.83
N GLY A 74 -2.33 -21.19 18.08
CA GLY A 74 -1.27 -20.60 18.89
C GLY A 74 -1.02 -21.32 20.21
N THR A 75 -1.50 -22.55 20.44
CA THR A 75 -0.84 -23.45 21.41
C THR A 75 0.27 -24.20 20.70
N ARG A 76 1.33 -23.47 20.30
CA ARG A 76 2.65 -24.11 20.20
C ARG A 76 3.05 -24.43 21.64
N ASN A 77 2.91 -25.70 22.01
CA ASN A 77 3.49 -26.24 23.23
C ASN A 77 4.97 -25.83 23.26
N PHE A 78 5.34 -24.96 24.20
CA PHE A 78 6.72 -24.86 24.64
C PHE A 78 7.02 -26.16 25.40
N PRO A 79 8.00 -26.98 24.99
CA PRO A 79 8.50 -28.01 25.88
C PRO A 79 9.18 -27.33 27.08
N MET A 80 8.64 -27.56 28.28
CA MET A 80 9.45 -27.52 29.50
C MET A 80 10.21 -28.84 29.64
#